data_AF-A0A1Y4SXA1-F1
#
_entry.id   AF-A0A1Y4SXA1-F1
#
_cell.length_a   1.000
_cell.length_b   1.000
_cell.length_c   1.000
_cell.angle_alpha   90.00
_cell.angle_beta   90.00
_cell.angle_gamma   90.00
#
_symmetry.space_group_name_H-M   'P 1'
#
loop_
_entity.id
_entity.type
_entity.pdbx_description
1 polymer ?
#
loop_
_entity_poly.entity_id
_entity_poly.type
_entity_poly.pdbx_seq_one_letter_code
_entity_poly.pdbx_strand_id
1 'polypeptide(L)'
;MLYSIQELFKLIDQHKSSDEFYGKFTGGLGTDYYINRITRFNPEENRIICGFGEEIPLSGLDIEKKSISIKENEAILFLYNLHNEDFMIDRQRSINDILEFMYSTGGIQNEFWGDIGIIYKNQRKKCYVRTQSGNLVMKDDITKTKITDIKSAYRIELV
;
A
#
# COMPACT_ATOMS: atom_id res chain seq x y z
N MET A 1 -15.49 -8.37 -6.79
CA MET A 1 -15.20 -9.24 -5.63
C MET A 1 -15.49 -8.45 -4.36
N LEU A 2 -16.10 -9.09 -3.36
CA LEU A 2 -16.47 -8.44 -2.11
C LEU A 2 -15.45 -8.83 -1.02
N TYR A 3 -14.95 -7.85 -0.28
CA TYR A 3 -14.02 -8.04 0.84
C TYR A 3 -14.63 -7.45 2.09
N SER A 4 -14.59 -8.16 3.22
CA SER A 4 -14.67 -7.49 4.51
C SER A 4 -13.41 -6.62 4.74
N ILE A 5 -13.53 -5.56 5.52
CA ILE A 5 -12.37 -4.75 5.93
C ILE A 5 -11.33 -5.63 6.62
N GLN A 6 -11.77 -6.60 7.42
CA GLN A 6 -10.88 -7.53 8.10
C GLN A 6 -10.07 -8.40 7.10
N GLU A 7 -10.70 -8.92 6.05
CA GLU A 7 -9.98 -9.67 5.00
C GLU A 7 -8.97 -8.79 4.26
N LEU A 8 -9.32 -7.54 3.98
CA LEU A 8 -8.41 -6.59 3.35
C LEU A 8 -7.15 -6.39 4.19
N PHE A 9 -7.31 -6.15 5.51
CA PHE A 9 -6.17 -6.01 6.41
C PHE A 9 -5.40 -7.32 6.63
N LYS A 10 -6.04 -8.49 6.56
CA LYS A 10 -5.31 -9.77 6.56
C LYS A 10 -4.37 -9.90 5.36
N LEU A 11 -4.76 -9.40 4.19
CA LEU A 11 -3.90 -9.36 3.02
C LEU A 11 -2.76 -8.32 3.18
N ILE A 12 -3.04 -7.18 3.79
CA ILE A 12 -2.05 -6.12 4.08
C ILE A 12 -1.02 -6.56 5.14
N ASP A 13 -1.43 -7.34 6.14
CA ASP A 13 -0.60 -7.73 7.27
C ASP A 13 0.20 -9.04 7.02
N GLN A 14 0.14 -9.59 5.80
CA GLN A 14 0.94 -10.77 5.45
C GLN A 14 2.44 -10.50 5.60
N HIS A 15 3.21 -11.48 6.06
CA HIS A 15 4.66 -11.38 6.14
C HIS A 15 5.29 -11.07 4.78
N LYS A 16 6.25 -10.14 4.80
CA LYS A 16 7.04 -9.74 3.64
C LYS A 16 8.32 -10.54 3.53
N SER A 17 8.76 -10.76 2.30
CA SER A 17 10.11 -11.23 2.02
C SER A 17 11.13 -10.12 2.29
N SER A 18 12.35 -10.49 2.71
CA SER A 18 13.49 -9.58 2.84
C SER A 18 13.82 -8.79 1.57
N ASP A 19 13.41 -9.32 0.42
CA ASP A 19 13.76 -8.79 -0.90
C ASP A 19 12.67 -7.86 -1.46
N GLU A 20 11.52 -7.75 -0.78
CA GLU A 20 10.48 -6.79 -1.17
C GLU A 20 10.98 -5.35 -0.91
N PHE A 21 10.75 -4.47 -1.88
CA PHE A 21 11.31 -3.12 -1.87
C PHE A 21 10.89 -2.30 -0.63
N TYR A 22 9.63 -2.44 -0.20
CA TYR A 22 9.11 -1.81 1.01
C TYR A 22 9.12 -2.80 2.18
N GLY A 23 10.21 -2.78 2.95
CA GLY A 23 10.43 -3.73 4.05
C GLY A 23 10.38 -3.15 5.47
N LYS A 24 10.16 -1.83 5.65
CA LYS A 24 10.25 -1.21 7.00
C LYS A 24 9.03 -1.50 7.88
N PHE A 25 7.87 -1.76 7.28
CA PHE A 25 6.74 -2.32 7.99
C PHE A 25 6.85 -3.86 7.99
N THR A 26 7.15 -4.47 9.14
CA THR A 26 7.42 -5.91 9.23
C THR A 26 6.17 -6.79 9.13
N GLY A 27 4.97 -6.20 9.13
CA GLY A 27 3.74 -6.94 9.40
C GLY A 27 3.64 -7.37 10.87
N GLY A 28 2.55 -8.06 11.20
CA GLY A 28 2.35 -8.70 12.51
C GLY A 28 1.81 -7.77 13.60
N LEU A 29 1.30 -6.59 13.23
CA LEU A 29 0.56 -5.73 14.17
C LEU A 29 -0.85 -6.27 14.45
N GLY A 30 -1.35 -7.17 13.58
CA GLY A 30 -2.70 -7.70 13.64
C GLY A 30 -3.72 -6.76 12.98
N THR A 31 -4.80 -7.34 12.46
CA THR A 31 -5.88 -6.58 11.79
C THR A 31 -6.49 -5.51 12.69
N ASP A 32 -6.57 -5.79 13.98
CA ASP A 32 -7.28 -4.96 14.96
C ASP A 32 -6.54 -3.64 15.20
N TYR A 33 -5.21 -3.63 15.08
CA TYR A 33 -4.42 -2.40 15.15
C TYR A 33 -4.89 -1.37 14.11
N TYR A 34 -5.07 -1.81 12.87
CA TYR A 34 -5.49 -0.92 11.78
C TYR A 34 -6.95 -0.52 11.90
N ILE A 35 -7.83 -1.47 12.19
CA ILE A 35 -9.27 -1.23 12.31
C ILE A 35 -9.57 -0.17 13.38
N ASN A 36 -8.89 -0.25 14.53
CA ASN A 36 -9.08 0.69 15.63
C ASN A 36 -8.58 2.10 15.35
N ARG A 37 -7.81 2.28 14.26
CA ARG A 37 -7.28 3.57 13.84
C ARG A 37 -8.04 4.18 12.67
N ILE A 38 -9.03 3.49 12.10
CA ILE A 38 -9.83 4.02 11.00
C ILE A 38 -10.58 5.27 11.46
N THR A 39 -10.37 6.39 10.79
CA THR A 39 -11.05 7.66 11.06
C THR A 39 -12.07 8.02 9.98
N ARG A 40 -11.91 7.46 8.77
CA ARG A 40 -12.81 7.65 7.64
C ARG A 40 -13.03 6.33 6.92
N PHE A 41 -14.29 6.07 6.53
CA PHE A 41 -14.65 4.95 5.66
C PHE A 41 -15.74 5.34 4.67
N ASN A 42 -15.45 5.28 3.37
CA ASN A 42 -16.47 5.37 2.32
C ASN A 42 -16.17 4.34 1.19
N PRO A 43 -16.97 3.27 1.04
CA PRO A 43 -16.70 2.20 0.09
C PRO A 43 -16.88 2.61 -1.37
N GLU A 44 -17.40 3.79 -1.69
CA GLU A 44 -17.58 4.25 -3.07
C GLU A 44 -16.50 5.26 -3.50
N GLU A 45 -15.74 5.81 -2.57
CA GLU A 45 -14.70 6.80 -2.86
C GLU A 45 -13.40 6.17 -3.39
N ASN A 46 -12.60 7.00 -4.06
CA ASN A 46 -11.25 6.61 -4.47
C ASN A 46 -10.38 6.39 -3.23
N ARG A 47 -10.42 7.30 -2.25
CA ARG A 47 -9.78 7.10 -0.94
C ARG A 47 -10.81 6.49 -0.01
N ILE A 48 -10.62 5.23 0.35
CA ILE A 48 -11.63 4.42 1.02
C ILE A 48 -11.50 4.53 2.54
N ILE A 49 -10.27 4.39 3.06
CA ILE A 49 -9.98 4.32 4.50
C ILE A 49 -8.80 5.23 4.83
N CYS A 50 -8.88 5.94 5.96
CA CYS A 50 -7.79 6.77 6.50
C CYS A 50 -7.56 6.46 7.98
N GLY A 51 -6.33 6.67 8.45
CA GLY A 51 -5.95 6.62 9.88
C GLY A 51 -5.47 7.94 10.48
N PHE A 52 -5.88 9.09 9.88
CA PHE A 52 -5.30 10.41 10.15
C PHE A 52 -5.40 10.80 11.63
N GLY A 53 -4.26 10.98 12.28
CA GLY A 53 -4.16 11.07 13.75
C GLY A 53 -4.88 12.25 14.42
N GLU A 54 -5.33 13.25 13.68
CA GLU A 54 -6.13 14.36 14.22
C GLU A 54 -7.65 14.08 14.17
N GLU A 55 -8.07 13.08 13.40
CA GLU A 55 -9.48 12.69 13.29
C GLU A 55 -9.86 11.67 14.37
N ILE A 56 -11.14 11.65 14.75
CA ILE A 56 -11.66 10.73 15.78
C ILE A 56 -11.85 9.35 15.15
N PRO A 57 -11.31 8.27 15.74
CA PRO A 57 -11.54 6.91 15.25
C PRO A 57 -13.03 6.55 15.22
N LEU A 58 -13.44 5.81 14.19
CA LEU A 58 -14.80 5.27 14.00
C LEU A 58 -15.08 4.03 14.87
N SER A 59 -14.33 3.85 15.96
CA SER A 59 -14.43 2.68 16.84
C SER A 59 -15.86 2.55 17.40
N GLY A 60 -16.41 1.34 17.35
CA GLY A 60 -17.78 1.05 17.81
C GLY A 60 -18.89 1.19 16.76
N LEU A 61 -18.58 1.58 15.51
CA LEU A 61 -19.55 1.65 14.40
C LEU A 61 -19.65 0.35 13.56
N ASP A 62 -19.21 -0.80 14.10
CA ASP A 62 -19.15 -2.10 13.40
C ASP A 62 -18.43 -2.02 12.03
N ILE A 63 -17.40 -1.17 11.92
CA ILE A 63 -16.67 -0.92 10.67
C ILE A 63 -16.00 -2.20 10.18
N GLU A 64 -15.50 -3.05 11.08
CA GLU A 64 -14.85 -4.31 10.76
C GLU A 64 -15.73 -5.29 9.97
N LYS A 65 -17.06 -5.20 10.11
CA LYS A 65 -18.05 -6.01 9.39
C LYS A 65 -18.45 -5.40 8.05
N LYS A 66 -18.05 -4.15 7.78
CA LYS A 66 -18.34 -3.49 6.51
C LYS A 66 -17.55 -4.17 5.40
N SER A 67 -18.16 -4.14 4.21
CA SER A 67 -17.59 -4.75 3.02
C SER A 67 -17.30 -3.72 1.94
N ILE A 68 -16.27 -3.98 1.15
CA ILE A 68 -15.85 -3.19 -0.01
C ILE A 68 -15.98 -4.07 -1.24
N SER A 69 -16.67 -3.57 -2.27
CA SER A 69 -16.68 -4.22 -3.58
C SER A 69 -15.55 -3.66 -4.44
N ILE A 70 -14.67 -4.53 -4.90
CA ILE A 70 -13.57 -4.21 -5.82
C ILE A 70 -13.90 -4.82 -7.18
N LYS A 71 -13.93 -4.02 -8.23
CA LYS A 71 -14.19 -4.51 -9.60
C LYS A 71 -13.03 -5.37 -10.09
N GLU A 72 -13.29 -6.21 -11.09
CA GLU A 72 -12.32 -7.20 -11.59
C GLU A 72 -10.95 -6.61 -11.96
N ASN A 73 -10.93 -5.40 -12.52
CA ASN A 73 -9.71 -4.73 -12.94
C ASN A 73 -9.15 -3.78 -11.89
N GLU A 74 -9.91 -3.46 -10.85
CA GLU A 74 -9.46 -2.54 -9.81
C GLU A 74 -8.39 -3.19 -8.93
N ALA A 75 -7.50 -2.33 -8.43
CA ALA A 75 -6.49 -2.70 -7.46
C ALA A 75 -6.59 -1.78 -6.25
N ILE A 76 -6.10 -2.25 -5.10
CA ILE A 76 -6.05 -1.47 -3.87
C ILE A 76 -4.59 -1.18 -3.54
N LEU A 77 -4.35 0.08 -3.21
CA LEU A 77 -3.09 0.58 -2.73
C LEU A 77 -3.25 0.92 -1.25
N PHE A 78 -2.52 0.21 -0.40
CA PHE A 78 -2.34 0.55 1.00
C PHE A 78 -1.05 1.35 1.14
N LEU A 79 -1.13 2.54 1.70
CA LEU A 79 0.01 3.43 1.88
C LEU A 79 0.21 3.67 3.36
N TYR A 80 1.35 3.26 3.92
CA TYR A 80 1.70 3.46 5.32
C TYR A 80 2.79 4.53 5.43
N ASN A 81 2.52 5.59 6.17
CA ASN A 81 3.45 6.67 6.44
C ASN A 81 4.27 6.36 7.70
N LEU A 82 5.59 6.32 7.56
CA LEU A 82 6.49 5.98 8.66
C LEU A 82 6.59 7.10 9.71
N HIS A 83 6.41 8.36 9.29
CA HIS A 83 6.71 9.50 10.15
C HIS A 83 5.71 9.68 11.30
N ASN A 84 4.43 9.41 11.01
CA ASN A 84 3.32 9.55 11.95
C ASN A 84 2.56 8.22 12.15
N GLU A 85 3.14 7.12 11.68
CA GLU A 85 2.57 5.78 11.67
C GLU A 85 1.17 5.71 11.04
N ASP A 86 0.82 6.62 10.15
CA ASP A 86 -0.52 6.74 9.58
C ASP A 86 -0.70 5.87 8.33
N PHE A 87 -1.93 5.68 7.86
CA PHE A 87 -2.17 4.98 6.61
C PHE A 87 -3.39 5.47 5.84
N MET A 88 -3.40 5.16 4.54
CA MET A 88 -4.59 5.26 3.71
C MET A 88 -4.74 4.04 2.80
N ILE A 89 -5.98 3.79 2.41
CA ILE A 89 -6.33 2.77 1.41
C ILE A 89 -6.99 3.48 0.24
N ASP A 90 -6.34 3.41 -0.92
CA ASP A 90 -6.78 4.01 -2.17
C ASP A 90 -7.17 2.95 -3.21
N ARG A 91 -8.26 3.21 -3.92
CA ARG A 91 -8.75 2.45 -5.06
C ARG A 91 -8.10 2.94 -6.33
N GLN A 92 -7.51 2.02 -7.07
CA GLN A 92 -6.90 2.25 -8.36
C GLN A 92 -7.71 1.52 -9.43
N ARG A 93 -7.86 2.12 -10.62
CA ARG A 93 -8.70 1.54 -11.67
C ARG A 93 -8.06 0.32 -12.31
N SER A 94 -6.73 0.22 -12.22
CA SER A 94 -5.94 -0.86 -12.79
C SER A 94 -4.61 -1.06 -12.07
N ILE A 95 -3.94 -2.16 -12.36
CA ILE A 95 -2.55 -2.39 -11.96
C ILE A 95 -1.57 -1.42 -12.66
N ASN A 96 -1.92 -0.92 -13.85
CA ASN A 96 -1.11 0.06 -14.57
C ASN A 96 -1.12 1.40 -13.84
N ASP A 97 -2.26 1.82 -13.29
CA ASP A 97 -2.38 3.03 -12.47
C ASP A 97 -1.47 2.92 -11.23
N ILE A 98 -1.40 1.72 -10.62
CA ILE A 98 -0.44 1.45 -9.54
C ILE A 98 0.99 1.62 -10.04
N LEU A 99 1.37 1.00 -11.17
CA LEU A 99 2.72 1.14 -11.71
C LEU A 99 3.06 2.61 -11.99
N GLU A 100 2.15 3.38 -12.60
CA GLU A 100 2.32 4.81 -12.83
C GLU A 100 2.55 5.58 -11.54
N PHE A 101 1.75 5.30 -10.51
CA PHE A 101 1.95 5.86 -9.18
C PHE A 101 3.33 5.48 -8.61
N MET A 102 3.74 4.21 -8.69
CA MET A 102 5.03 3.75 -8.15
C MET A 102 6.22 4.46 -8.82
N TYR A 103 6.14 4.72 -10.14
CA TYR A 103 7.15 5.46 -10.90
C TYR A 103 7.13 6.98 -10.66
N SER A 104 6.11 7.51 -9.98
CA SER A 104 6.00 8.94 -9.69
C SER A 104 6.81 9.35 -8.45
N THR A 105 6.95 10.66 -8.25
CA THR A 105 7.50 11.23 -7.01
C THR A 105 6.70 10.86 -5.76
N GLY A 106 5.41 10.53 -5.93
CA GLY A 106 4.55 10.03 -4.87
C GLY A 106 4.73 8.54 -4.55
N GLY A 107 5.47 7.79 -5.36
CA GLY A 107 5.67 6.35 -5.24
C GLY A 107 6.99 5.98 -4.54
N ILE A 108 7.88 5.27 -5.25
CA ILE A 108 9.13 4.73 -4.68
C ILE A 108 10.15 5.81 -4.28
N GLN A 109 10.02 7.01 -4.83
CA GLN A 109 10.87 8.15 -4.49
C GLN A 109 10.42 8.87 -3.22
N ASN A 110 9.20 8.60 -2.75
CA ASN A 110 8.69 9.27 -1.56
C ASN A 110 9.30 8.64 -0.29
N GLU A 111 10.10 9.44 0.41
CA GLU A 111 10.80 8.99 1.61
C GLU A 111 9.86 8.70 2.79
N PHE A 112 8.69 9.33 2.82
CA PHE A 112 7.72 9.20 3.92
C PHE A 112 7.05 7.83 3.99
N TRP A 113 6.93 7.10 2.88
CA TRP A 113 6.25 5.80 2.89
C TRP A 113 7.06 4.74 3.61
N GLY A 114 6.64 4.33 4.81
CA GLY A 114 7.19 3.16 5.48
C GLY A 114 6.88 1.87 4.73
N ASP A 115 5.69 1.82 4.12
CA ASP A 115 5.26 0.69 3.31
C ASP A 115 4.23 1.05 2.24
N ILE A 116 4.20 0.25 1.17
CA ILE A 116 3.16 0.23 0.15
C ILE A 116 2.69 -1.21 -0.05
N GLY A 117 1.45 -1.49 0.35
CA GLY A 117 0.76 -2.75 0.09
C GLY A 117 -0.05 -2.65 -1.20
N ILE A 118 0.01 -3.69 -2.03
CA ILE A 118 -0.77 -3.75 -3.27
C ILE A 118 -1.65 -4.99 -3.21
N ILE A 119 -2.95 -4.84 -3.43
CA ILE A 119 -3.89 -5.96 -3.52
C ILE A 119 -4.55 -5.93 -4.89
N TYR A 120 -4.42 -7.05 -5.61
CA TYR A 120 -5.00 -7.21 -6.94
C TYR A 120 -5.43 -8.65 -7.14
N LYS A 121 -6.64 -8.85 -7.68
CA LYS A 121 -7.24 -10.19 -7.89
C LYS A 121 -7.18 -11.11 -6.66
N ASN A 122 -7.56 -10.58 -5.50
CA ASN A 122 -7.59 -11.30 -4.22
C ASN A 122 -6.23 -11.75 -3.66
N GLN A 123 -5.16 -11.09 -4.07
CA GLN A 123 -3.82 -11.43 -3.64
C GLN A 123 -3.07 -10.17 -3.28
N ARG A 124 -2.31 -10.23 -2.19
CA ARG A 124 -1.22 -9.28 -1.97
C ARG A 124 -0.20 -9.50 -3.07
N LYS A 125 0.15 -8.41 -3.77
CA LYS A 125 1.23 -8.40 -4.76
C LYS A 125 2.52 -7.98 -4.09
N LYS A 126 3.55 -8.78 -4.29
CA LYS A 126 4.91 -8.47 -3.84
C LYS A 126 5.53 -7.47 -4.82
N CYS A 127 6.20 -6.46 -4.29
CA CYS A 127 6.84 -5.43 -5.09
C CYS A 127 8.36 -5.56 -5.03
N TYR A 128 8.97 -5.87 -6.16
CA TYR A 128 10.42 -5.90 -6.33
C TYR A 128 10.84 -4.77 -7.25
N VAL A 129 11.98 -4.13 -6.96
CA VAL A 129 12.56 -3.11 -7.82
C VAL A 129 13.94 -3.58 -8.24
N ARG A 130 14.22 -3.48 -9.54
CA ARG A 130 15.52 -3.83 -10.11
C ARG A 130 16.08 -2.70 -10.93
N THR A 131 17.40 -2.61 -11.05
CA THR A 131 18.03 -1.82 -12.11
C THR A 131 17.63 -2.37 -13.48
N GLN A 132 17.79 -1.57 -14.54
CA GLN A 132 17.61 -2.09 -15.91
C GLN A 132 18.53 -3.28 -16.23
N SER A 133 19.70 -3.35 -15.59
CA SER A 133 20.62 -4.49 -15.68
C SER A 133 20.20 -5.72 -14.86
N GLY A 134 19.14 -5.63 -14.04
CA GLY A 134 18.54 -6.75 -13.32
C GLY A 134 18.93 -6.89 -11.84
N ASN A 135 19.78 -6.02 -11.31
CA ASN A 135 20.19 -6.06 -9.90
C ASN A 135 19.03 -5.62 -8.99
N LEU A 136 18.80 -6.32 -7.89
CA LEU A 136 17.81 -5.92 -6.88
C LEU A 136 18.21 -4.59 -6.25
N VAL A 137 17.22 -3.73 -6.02
CA VAL A 137 17.37 -2.41 -5.42
C VAL A 137 16.47 -2.37 -4.20
N MET A 138 16.98 -1.86 -3.09
CA MET A 138 16.19 -1.64 -1.86
C MET A 138 15.86 -0.16 -1.70
N LYS A 139 14.88 0.15 -0.84
CA LYS A 139 14.45 1.54 -0.61
C LYS A 139 15.61 2.48 -0.25
N ASP A 140 16.53 2.02 0.60
CA ASP A 140 17.66 2.82 1.06
C ASP A 140 18.72 3.10 -0.04
N ASP A 141 18.64 2.44 -1.20
CA ASP A 141 19.49 2.71 -2.37
C ASP A 141 18.94 3.86 -3.22
N ILE A 142 17.61 3.98 -3.33
CA ILE A 142 16.94 5.01 -4.13
C ILE A 142 17.03 6.38 -3.46
N THR A 143 16.90 6.46 -2.14
CA THR A 143 16.91 7.72 -1.38
C THR A 143 18.25 8.47 -1.45
N LYS A 144 19.34 7.80 -1.84
CA LYS A 144 20.69 8.39 -1.94
C LYS A 144 21.00 8.98 -3.32
N THR A 145 20.19 8.69 -4.33
CA THR A 145 20.50 9.01 -5.73
C THR A 145 19.46 9.99 -6.27
N LYS A 146 19.90 11.17 -6.76
CA LYS A 146 19.01 12.10 -7.46
C LYS A 146 18.65 11.54 -8.83
N ILE A 147 17.60 10.73 -8.89
CA ILE A 147 17.12 10.12 -10.12
C ILE A 147 15.99 10.96 -10.68
N THR A 148 16.23 11.52 -11.87
CA THR A 148 15.27 12.40 -12.55
C THR A 148 14.18 11.59 -13.25
N ASP A 149 14.48 10.35 -13.65
CA ASP A 149 13.53 9.43 -14.28
C ASP A 149 13.73 8.00 -13.74
N ILE A 150 12.78 7.56 -12.92
CA ILE A 150 12.79 6.21 -12.34
C ILE A 150 12.62 5.15 -13.43
N LYS A 151 11.81 5.41 -14.46
CA LYS A 151 11.49 4.41 -15.50
C LYS A 151 12.70 4.05 -16.32
N SER A 152 13.60 4.98 -16.61
CA SER A 152 14.86 4.69 -17.31
C SER A 152 15.90 4.01 -16.42
N ALA A 153 15.88 4.22 -15.10
CA ALA A 153 16.84 3.62 -14.19
C ALA A 153 16.43 2.22 -13.71
N TYR A 154 15.12 1.99 -13.53
CA TYR A 154 14.61 0.84 -12.80
C TYR A 154 13.39 0.19 -13.47
N ARG A 155 13.24 -1.11 -13.20
CA ARG A 155 12.08 -1.92 -13.52
C ARG A 155 11.39 -2.35 -12.22
N ILE A 156 10.09 -2.11 -12.14
CA ILE A 156 9.22 -2.58 -11.05
C ILE A 156 8.55 -3.89 -11.46
N GLU A 157 8.62 -4.88 -10.58
CA GLU A 157 8.02 -6.21 -10.75
C GLU A 157 6.97 -6.44 -9.67
N LEU A 158 5.74 -6.72 -10.09
CA LEU A 158 4.62 -7.07 -9.20
C LEU A 158 4.27 -8.54 -9.39
N VAL A 159 4.40 -9.34 -8.32
CA VAL A 159 4.18 -10.81 -8.32
C VAL A 159 3.02 -11.19 -7.42
#